data_AF-A0A1V2IPP2-F1
#
_entry.id   AF-A0A1V2IPP2-F1
#
_cell.length_a   1.000
_cell.length_b   1.000
_cell.length_c   1.000
_cell.angle_alpha   90.00
_cell.angle_beta   90.00
_cell.angle_gamma   90.00
#
_symmetry.space_group_name_H-M   'P 1'
#
loop_
_entity.id
_entity.type
_entity.pdbx_description
1 polymer ?
#
loop_
_entity_poly.entity_id
_entity_poly.type
_entity_poly.pdbx_seq_one_letter_code
_entity_poly.pdbx_strand_id
1 'polypeptide(L)'
;MGVRRTLIDLAPLRSSPQFRRLWIGRAFSGFGSQMVLVAVMFQVWQMTKSTVWTGAVGLAQAVPIITFGLFAGSIIDRSNRRKFYLIAITGQAVCSILLAVQGLFRAPAGGRRGLGAALVDELLTRGARKVYATGQEPSEDPRPHIETRALQVRSAEPVRRLVTDAPDAKIIINNAGVLYPAPLLTADIERSAATFDINVLEPLRTCQAFAPVLARTGDGAIVNISSLLAWLAGSGVYGASQATLWPLTNSLRTELAPQHIQVLGVHAGFIDTDMVTQFNLPKTTPQAAATTILDGLDAGDAEVLVDEISNGTWRPYRSGSDWSRFHCPEREATSFATTGLGSVNSSSATRRRRTADASPLDFRIVARTAGENTRRAVGAPGDMPASLRGGREQPGRGKAVRISPYRRKGGLFRSYPTIK
;
A
#
# COMPACT_ATOMS: atom_id res chain seq x y z
N MET A 1 -6.84 -71.80 10.79
CA MET A 1 -6.08 -70.87 9.91
C MET A 1 -5.86 -69.57 10.66
N GLY A 2 -4.62 -69.31 11.11
CA GLY A 2 -4.32 -68.29 12.11
C GLY A 2 -4.34 -66.85 11.58
N VAL A 3 -4.82 -65.94 12.44
CA VAL A 3 -4.98 -64.48 12.30
C VAL A 3 -3.69 -63.72 11.89
N ARG A 4 -2.54 -64.41 11.81
CA ARG A 4 -1.25 -63.81 11.39
C ARG A 4 -1.13 -63.52 9.89
N ARG A 5 -2.04 -63.99 9.03
CA ARG A 5 -2.03 -63.68 7.59
C ARG A 5 -2.91 -62.48 7.20
N THR A 6 -3.63 -61.88 8.14
CA THR A 6 -4.50 -60.70 7.90
C THR A 6 -3.88 -59.37 8.34
N LEU A 7 -2.74 -59.38 9.03
CA LEU A 7 -2.02 -58.16 9.42
C LEU A 7 -0.87 -57.91 8.45
N ILE A 8 -0.69 -56.65 8.05
CA ILE A 8 0.39 -56.19 7.18
C ILE A 8 1.73 -56.65 7.76
N ASP A 9 2.51 -57.40 6.97
CA ASP A 9 3.82 -57.89 7.39
C ASP A 9 4.82 -56.73 7.52
N LEU A 10 5.22 -56.42 8.75
CA LEU A 10 6.18 -55.38 9.09
C LEU A 10 7.63 -55.92 9.13
N ALA A 11 7.87 -57.20 8.85
CA ALA A 11 9.21 -57.78 8.81
C ALA A 11 10.20 -56.99 7.92
N PRO A 12 9.81 -56.46 6.73
CA PRO A 12 10.70 -55.67 5.87
C PRO A 12 11.22 -54.38 6.51
N LEU A 13 10.48 -53.78 7.45
CA LEU A 13 10.91 -52.57 8.18
C LEU A 13 12.02 -52.87 9.20
N ARG A 14 12.10 -54.11 9.69
CA ARG A 14 13.08 -54.53 10.70
C ARG A 14 14.32 -55.17 10.09
N SER A 15 14.19 -55.91 9.00
CA SER A 15 15.28 -56.68 8.41
C SER A 15 16.13 -55.92 7.39
N SER A 16 15.57 -54.94 6.66
CA SER A 16 16.28 -54.22 5.59
C SER A 16 16.53 -52.75 5.91
N PRO A 17 17.80 -52.33 6.14
CA PRO A 17 18.15 -50.93 6.34
C PRO A 17 17.79 -50.03 5.16
N GLN A 18 17.86 -50.56 3.93
CA GLN A 18 17.53 -49.83 2.70
C GLN A 18 16.03 -49.56 2.61
N PHE A 19 15.20 -50.57 2.92
CA PHE A 19 13.75 -50.42 2.96
C PHE A 19 13.31 -49.40 4.00
N ARG A 20 13.92 -49.43 5.20
CA ARG A 20 13.65 -48.46 6.26
C ARG A 20 13.97 -47.03 5.84
N ARG A 21 15.14 -46.79 5.19
CA ARG A 21 15.51 -45.45 4.68
C ARG A 21 14.54 -44.95 3.62
N LEU A 22 14.13 -45.80 2.69
CA LEU A 22 13.14 -45.45 1.67
C LEU A 22 11.78 -45.12 2.29
N TRP A 23 11.35 -45.90 3.28
CA TRP A 23 10.06 -45.73 3.94
C TRP A 23 10.01 -44.42 4.75
N ILE A 24 11.06 -44.13 5.54
CA ILE A 24 11.19 -42.87 6.27
C ILE A 24 11.23 -41.69 5.30
N GLY A 25 12.06 -41.77 4.25
CA GLY A 25 12.14 -40.71 3.24
C GLY A 25 10.80 -40.44 2.55
N ARG A 26 10.06 -41.49 2.17
CA ARG A 26 8.73 -41.35 1.57
C ARG A 26 7.70 -40.78 2.53
N ALA A 27 7.75 -41.14 3.81
CA ALA A 27 6.84 -40.59 4.81
C ALA A 27 7.05 -39.08 4.98
N PHE A 28 8.30 -38.65 5.16
CA PHE A 28 8.64 -37.22 5.28
C PHE A 28 8.29 -36.43 4.02
N SER A 29 8.68 -36.91 2.84
CA SER A 29 8.35 -36.24 1.58
C SER A 29 6.84 -36.19 1.33
N GLY A 30 6.12 -37.28 1.63
CA GLY A 30 4.67 -37.35 1.48
C GLY A 30 3.94 -36.35 2.37
N PHE A 31 4.36 -36.23 3.62
CA PHE A 31 3.82 -35.23 4.54
C PHE A 31 4.08 -33.80 4.05
N GLY A 32 5.30 -33.50 3.61
CA GLY A 32 5.64 -32.20 3.02
C GLY A 32 4.78 -31.86 1.80
N SER A 33 4.53 -32.82 0.90
CA SER A 33 3.67 -32.60 -0.26
C SER A 33 2.22 -32.30 0.12
N GLN A 34 1.67 -32.95 1.16
CA GLN A 34 0.32 -32.65 1.65
C GLN A 34 0.23 -31.25 2.28
N MET A 35 1.25 -30.86 3.04
CA MET A 35 1.33 -29.50 3.58
C MET A 35 1.35 -28.46 2.47
N VAL A 36 2.17 -28.65 1.43
CA VAL A 36 2.24 -27.73 0.28
C VAL A 36 0.89 -27.64 -0.43
N LEU A 37 0.21 -28.76 -0.64
CA LEU A 37 -1.09 -28.78 -1.30
C LEU A 37 -2.10 -27.89 -0.55
N VAL A 38 -2.23 -28.08 0.76
CA VAL A 38 -3.15 -27.30 1.61
C VAL A 38 -2.70 -25.84 1.71
N ALA A 39 -1.41 -25.59 1.91
CA ALA A 39 -0.86 -24.25 2.09
C ALA A 39 -1.04 -23.38 0.84
N VAL A 40 -0.77 -23.91 -0.35
CA VAL A 40 -0.91 -23.17 -1.61
C VAL A 40 -2.38 -22.84 -1.87
N MET A 41 -3.30 -23.80 -1.68
CA MET A 41 -4.73 -23.54 -1.83
C MET A 41 -5.22 -22.47 -0.85
N PHE A 42 -4.84 -22.59 0.43
CA PHE A 42 -5.21 -21.63 1.45
C PHE A 42 -4.62 -20.25 1.18
N GLN A 43 -3.36 -20.17 0.73
CA GLN A 43 -2.71 -18.91 0.38
C GLN A 43 -3.41 -18.22 -0.79
N VAL A 44 -3.77 -18.95 -1.84
CA VAL A 44 -4.51 -18.39 -2.98
C VAL A 44 -5.89 -17.90 -2.56
N TRP A 45 -6.58 -18.64 -1.69
CA TRP A 45 -7.85 -18.18 -1.12
C TRP A 45 -7.67 -16.93 -0.23
N GLN A 46 -6.64 -16.88 0.61
CA GLN A 46 -6.33 -15.68 1.41
C GLN A 46 -6.04 -14.48 0.51
N MET A 47 -5.32 -14.70 -0.59
CA MET A 47 -4.92 -13.64 -1.50
C MET A 47 -6.05 -13.14 -2.41
N THR A 48 -6.95 -14.01 -2.86
CA THR A 48 -7.96 -13.66 -3.88
C THR A 48 -9.38 -13.64 -3.33
N LYS A 49 -9.63 -14.29 -2.18
CA LYS A 49 -10.96 -14.60 -1.62
C LYS A 49 -11.95 -15.19 -2.64
N SER A 50 -11.42 -15.78 -3.72
CA SER A 50 -12.18 -16.33 -4.83
C SER A 50 -11.92 -17.83 -4.94
N THR A 51 -13.01 -18.59 -4.97
CA THR A 51 -12.97 -20.05 -5.17
C THR A 51 -12.53 -20.42 -6.59
N VAL A 52 -12.74 -19.53 -7.58
CA VAL A 52 -12.34 -19.73 -8.97
C VAL A 52 -10.82 -19.80 -9.09
N TRP A 53 -10.10 -18.85 -8.48
CA TRP A 53 -8.64 -18.84 -8.49
C TRP A 53 -8.05 -20.01 -7.70
N THR A 54 -8.72 -20.42 -6.63
CA THR A 54 -8.35 -21.63 -5.88
C THR A 54 -8.50 -22.86 -6.78
N GLY A 55 -9.61 -23.00 -7.52
CA GLY A 55 -9.80 -24.08 -8.49
C GLY A 55 -8.79 -24.08 -9.65
N ALA A 56 -8.39 -22.89 -10.13
CA ALA A 56 -7.39 -22.74 -11.19
C ALA A 56 -6.00 -23.29 -10.80
N VAL A 57 -5.62 -23.24 -9.51
CA VAL A 57 -4.40 -23.88 -9.02
C VAL A 57 -4.41 -25.39 -9.26
N GLY A 58 -5.55 -26.04 -9.02
CA GLY A 58 -5.70 -27.48 -9.28
C GLY A 58 -5.52 -27.82 -10.76
N LEU A 59 -6.07 -27.00 -11.66
CA LEU A 59 -5.86 -27.15 -13.10
C LEU A 59 -4.39 -26.96 -13.50
N ALA A 60 -3.73 -25.94 -12.93
CA ALA A 60 -2.31 -25.69 -13.19
C ALA A 60 -1.41 -26.85 -12.73
N GLN A 61 -1.78 -27.56 -11.66
CA GLN A 61 -1.08 -28.77 -11.21
C GLN A 61 -1.38 -30.00 -12.08
N ALA A 62 -2.61 -30.10 -12.60
CA ALA A 62 -3.02 -31.24 -13.42
C ALA A 62 -2.34 -31.26 -14.80
N VAL A 63 -2.15 -30.09 -15.42
CA VAL A 63 -1.60 -29.98 -16.79
C VAL A 63 -0.23 -30.68 -16.90
N PRO A 64 0.79 -30.39 -16.07
CA PRO A 64 2.07 -31.09 -16.15
C PRO A 64 1.95 -32.59 -15.90
N ILE A 65 1.11 -33.02 -14.97
CA ILE A 65 0.93 -34.46 -14.66
C ILE A 65 0.38 -35.19 -15.88
N ILE A 66 -0.62 -34.62 -16.55
CA ILE A 66 -1.22 -35.21 -17.75
C ILE A 66 -0.22 -35.21 -18.91
N THR A 67 0.43 -34.05 -19.17
CA THR A 67 1.35 -33.91 -20.29
C THR A 67 2.58 -34.78 -20.13
N PHE A 68 3.23 -34.79 -18.96
CA PHE A 68 4.46 -35.58 -18.76
C PHE A 68 4.17 -37.02 -18.38
N GLY A 69 3.07 -37.31 -17.67
CA GLY A 69 2.69 -38.66 -17.25
C GLY A 69 2.46 -39.60 -18.43
N LEU A 70 1.89 -39.09 -19.54
CA LEU A 70 1.65 -39.86 -20.76
C LEU A 70 2.95 -40.40 -21.39
N PHE A 71 4.05 -39.65 -21.30
CA PHE A 71 5.35 -40.03 -21.88
C PHE A 71 6.33 -40.61 -20.87
N ALA A 72 6.07 -40.47 -19.56
CA ALA A 72 6.99 -40.89 -18.51
C ALA A 72 7.25 -42.40 -18.55
N GLY A 73 6.22 -43.22 -18.81
CA GLY A 73 6.34 -44.68 -18.82
C GLY A 73 7.35 -45.20 -19.87
N SER A 74 7.26 -44.70 -21.10
CA SER A 74 8.15 -45.13 -22.20
C SER A 74 9.61 -44.73 -21.98
N ILE A 75 9.85 -43.61 -21.29
CA ILE A 75 11.20 -43.14 -20.92
C ILE A 75 11.76 -43.96 -19.76
N ILE A 76 10.94 -44.28 -18.75
CA ILE A 76 11.34 -45.05 -17.58
C ILE A 76 11.68 -46.50 -17.94
N ASP A 77 10.96 -47.09 -18.90
CA ASP A 77 11.20 -48.48 -19.32
C ASP A 77 12.49 -48.66 -20.12
N ARG A 78 12.98 -47.59 -20.78
CA ARG A 78 14.26 -47.60 -21.51
C ARG A 78 15.44 -47.17 -20.64
N SER A 79 15.19 -46.65 -19.44
CA SER A 79 16.20 -46.05 -18.57
C SER A 79 16.48 -46.91 -17.35
N ASN A 80 17.64 -46.74 -16.74
CA ASN A 80 17.90 -47.33 -15.43
C ASN A 80 16.99 -46.65 -14.38
N ARG A 81 15.95 -47.38 -13.95
CA ARG A 81 14.91 -46.91 -13.01
C ARG A 81 15.50 -46.30 -11.73
N ARG A 82 16.60 -46.86 -11.22
CA ARG A 82 17.27 -46.35 -10.00
C ARG A 82 17.93 -44.98 -10.25
N LYS A 83 18.62 -44.83 -11.38
CA LYS A 83 19.29 -43.57 -11.75
C LYS A 83 18.26 -42.46 -12.01
N PHE A 84 17.18 -42.80 -12.72
CA PHE A 84 16.09 -41.86 -13.00
C PHE A 84 15.39 -41.39 -11.71
N TYR A 85 15.08 -42.33 -10.80
CA TYR A 85 14.48 -42.01 -9.50
C TYR A 85 15.34 -41.07 -8.65
N LEU A 86 16.67 -41.30 -8.62
CA LEU A 86 17.60 -40.43 -7.91
C LEU A 86 17.66 -39.02 -8.52
N ILE A 87 17.75 -38.91 -9.85
CA ILE A 87 17.74 -37.61 -10.54
C ILE A 87 16.46 -36.82 -10.23
N ALA A 88 15.30 -37.46 -10.29
CA ALA A 88 14.02 -36.82 -10.02
C ALA A 88 13.93 -36.28 -8.58
N ILE A 89 14.35 -37.08 -7.59
CA ILE A 89 14.33 -36.67 -6.18
C ILE A 89 15.34 -35.55 -5.92
N THR A 90 16.54 -35.64 -6.47
CA THR A 90 17.54 -34.59 -6.33
C THR A 90 17.05 -33.29 -6.98
N GLY A 91 16.46 -33.36 -8.17
CA GLY A 91 15.85 -32.21 -8.85
C GLY A 91 14.73 -31.58 -8.01
N GLN A 92 13.82 -32.39 -7.47
CA GLN A 92 12.76 -31.92 -6.59
C GLN A 92 13.32 -31.24 -5.33
N ALA A 93 14.33 -31.84 -4.69
CA ALA A 93 14.97 -31.27 -3.50
C ALA A 93 15.64 -29.93 -3.79
N VAL A 94 16.35 -29.81 -4.92
CA VAL A 94 16.97 -28.55 -5.35
C VAL A 94 15.91 -27.48 -5.60
N CYS A 95 14.82 -27.78 -6.31
CA CYS A 95 13.72 -26.85 -6.51
C CYS A 95 13.08 -26.40 -5.19
N SER A 96 12.86 -27.32 -4.25
CA SER A 96 12.33 -26.99 -2.92
C SER A 96 13.27 -26.09 -2.13
N ILE A 97 14.59 -26.33 -2.18
CA ILE A 97 15.59 -25.48 -1.53
C ILE A 97 15.62 -24.08 -2.17
N LEU A 98 15.60 -23.99 -3.50
CA LEU A 98 15.60 -22.70 -4.21
C LEU A 98 14.35 -21.86 -3.87
N LEU A 99 13.18 -22.48 -3.82
CA LEU A 99 11.94 -21.81 -3.41
C LEU A 99 11.99 -21.37 -1.94
N ALA A 100 12.54 -22.20 -1.05
CA ALA A 100 12.72 -21.86 0.36
C ALA A 100 13.70 -20.69 0.54
N VAL A 101 14.83 -20.72 -0.18
CA VAL A 101 15.82 -19.63 -0.26
C VAL A 101 15.16 -18.36 -0.78
N GLN A 102 14.42 -18.41 -1.88
CA GLN A 102 13.68 -17.26 -2.40
C GLN A 102 12.68 -16.71 -1.36
N GLY A 103 11.97 -17.58 -0.64
CA GLY A 103 11.06 -17.20 0.43
C GLY A 103 11.78 -16.53 1.61
N LEU A 104 12.95 -17.03 1.97
CA LEU A 104 13.76 -16.53 3.08
C LEU A 104 14.45 -15.20 2.74
N PHE A 105 14.98 -15.05 1.52
CA PHE A 105 15.65 -13.82 1.08
C PHE A 105 14.70 -12.70 0.66
N ARG A 106 13.45 -13.01 0.29
CA ARG A 106 12.42 -12.01 -0.02
C ARG A 106 11.66 -11.50 1.22
N ALA A 107 11.95 -12.07 2.40
CA ALA A 107 11.34 -11.68 3.66
C ALA A 107 12.42 -11.26 4.67
N PRO A 108 12.54 -9.97 5.01
CA PRO A 108 12.85 -9.63 6.39
C PRO A 108 11.78 -10.30 7.26
N ALA A 109 12.21 -11.14 8.19
CA ALA A 109 11.35 -11.93 9.04
C ALA A 109 10.29 -11.09 9.77
N GLY A 110 9.03 -11.55 9.73
CA GLY A 110 7.92 -11.09 10.58
C GLY A 110 7.06 -9.99 9.97
N GLY A 111 5.86 -10.34 9.50
CA GLY A 111 4.63 -9.51 9.51
C GLY A 111 4.60 -8.08 8.94
N ARG A 112 5.69 -7.59 8.35
CA ARG A 112 5.90 -6.16 8.06
C ARG A 112 5.88 -5.92 6.55
N ARG A 113 4.76 -5.44 6.02
CA ARG A 113 4.60 -5.12 4.60
C ARG A 113 4.24 -3.65 4.40
N GLY A 114 4.65 -3.10 3.25
CA GLY A 114 4.30 -1.75 2.82
C GLY A 114 5.17 -0.63 3.40
N LEU A 115 4.77 0.61 3.14
CA LEU A 115 5.53 1.82 3.51
C LEU A 115 5.76 1.93 5.03
N GLY A 116 4.76 1.57 5.85
CA GLY A 116 4.89 1.64 7.31
C GLY A 116 6.03 0.79 7.88
N ALA A 117 6.23 -0.42 7.33
CA ALA A 117 7.35 -1.27 7.71
C ALA A 117 8.71 -0.64 7.37
N ALA A 118 8.83 -0.13 6.14
CA ALA A 118 10.05 0.50 5.65
C ALA A 118 10.38 1.79 6.44
N LEU A 119 9.37 2.59 6.80
CA LEU A 119 9.55 3.75 7.66
C LEU A 119 10.11 3.34 9.03
N VAL A 120 9.57 2.30 9.66
CA VAL A 120 10.11 1.85 10.95
C VAL A 120 11.55 1.33 10.81
N ASP A 121 11.86 0.60 9.74
CA ASP A 121 13.24 0.12 9.50
C ASP A 121 14.23 1.28 9.27
N GLU A 122 13.83 2.28 8.48
CA GLU A 122 14.63 3.47 8.22
C GLU A 122 14.81 4.33 9.49
N LEU A 123 13.76 4.49 10.29
CA LEU A 123 13.82 5.20 11.57
C LEU A 123 14.80 4.54 12.55
N LEU A 124 14.77 3.22 12.66
CA LEU A 124 15.73 2.48 13.49
C LEU A 124 17.15 2.62 12.96
N THR A 125 17.32 2.60 11.64
CA THR A 125 18.62 2.82 10.98
C THR A 125 19.18 4.21 11.29
N ARG A 126 18.30 5.22 11.38
CA ARG A 126 18.64 6.61 11.77
C ARG A 126 18.80 6.82 13.28
N GLY A 127 18.70 5.76 14.10
CA GLY A 127 18.96 5.82 15.53
C GLY A 127 17.73 6.08 16.41
N ALA A 128 16.50 5.88 15.89
CA ALA A 128 15.31 5.94 16.73
C ALA A 128 15.43 4.94 17.91
N ARG A 129 15.37 5.46 19.15
CA ARG A 129 15.49 4.66 20.37
C ARG A 129 14.33 3.69 20.55
N LYS A 130 13.14 4.13 20.12
CA LYS A 130 11.88 3.42 20.31
C LYS A 130 10.89 3.75 19.21
N VAL A 131 10.19 2.73 18.71
CA VAL A 131 9.11 2.90 17.73
C VAL A 131 7.85 2.20 18.21
N TYR A 132 6.78 2.97 18.37
CA TYR A 132 5.43 2.51 18.60
C TYR A 132 4.79 2.19 17.25
N ALA A 133 4.87 0.92 16.84
CA ALA A 133 4.30 0.46 15.58
C ALA A 133 2.82 0.12 15.81
N THR A 134 1.92 0.79 15.09
CA THR A 134 0.49 0.56 15.26
C THR A 134 -0.13 -0.14 14.05
N GLY A 135 -1.11 -1.01 14.28
CA GLY A 135 -1.83 -1.75 13.24
C GLY A 135 -3.24 -2.08 13.72
N GLN A 136 -4.10 -2.63 12.86
CA GLN A 136 -5.45 -3.04 13.29
C GLN A 136 -5.39 -4.07 14.42
N GLU A 137 -4.37 -4.93 14.38
CA GLU A 137 -4.02 -5.91 15.40
C GLU A 137 -2.53 -5.73 15.75
N PRO A 138 -2.10 -6.07 16.97
CA PRO A 138 -0.69 -6.04 17.32
C PRO A 138 0.05 -7.15 16.56
N SER A 139 1.17 -6.82 15.93
CA SER A 139 2.09 -7.82 15.37
C SER A 139 3.22 -8.12 16.36
N GLU A 140 3.78 -9.33 16.33
CA GLU A 140 5.02 -9.61 17.06
C GLU A 140 6.22 -9.06 16.28
N ASP A 141 7.08 -8.30 16.96
CA ASP A 141 8.37 -7.88 16.42
C ASP A 141 9.47 -8.28 17.41
N PRO A 142 10.49 -9.06 16.97
CA PRO A 142 11.53 -9.55 17.88
C PRO A 142 12.51 -8.46 18.31
N ARG A 143 12.48 -7.26 17.71
CA ARG A 143 13.41 -6.17 18.05
C ARG A 143 12.93 -5.45 19.32
N PRO A 144 13.80 -5.27 20.33
CA PRO A 144 13.42 -4.67 21.61
C PRO A 144 13.05 -3.19 21.52
N HIS A 145 13.44 -2.51 20.44
CA HIS A 145 13.14 -1.10 20.19
C HIS A 145 11.74 -0.87 19.61
N ILE A 146 10.98 -1.93 19.30
CA ILE A 146 9.67 -1.83 18.68
C ILE A 146 8.61 -2.30 19.67
N GLU A 147 7.65 -1.42 19.94
CA GLU A 147 6.47 -1.75 20.71
C GLU A 147 5.25 -1.71 19.80
N THR A 148 4.63 -2.86 19.60
CA THR A 148 3.44 -2.96 18.76
C THR A 148 2.17 -2.69 19.57
N ARG A 149 1.22 -1.98 18.98
CA ARG A 149 -0.09 -1.68 19.59
C ARG A 149 -1.21 -1.82 18.56
N ALA A 150 -2.33 -2.37 19.00
CA ALA A 150 -3.56 -2.30 18.22
C ALA A 150 -4.09 -0.86 18.22
N LEU A 151 -4.39 -0.33 17.05
CA LEU A 151 -4.99 0.98 16.88
C LEU A 151 -5.96 1.00 15.71
N GLN A 152 -7.21 1.32 16.02
CA GLN A 152 -8.24 1.65 15.05
C GLN A 152 -8.81 3.00 15.43
N VAL A 153 -8.65 4.01 14.57
CA VAL A 153 -8.92 5.41 14.92
C VAL A 153 -10.37 5.79 14.56
N ARG A 154 -11.31 4.87 14.84
CA ARG A 154 -12.74 5.09 14.59
C ARG A 154 -13.36 6.15 15.51
N SER A 155 -12.65 6.53 16.57
CA SER A 155 -13.04 7.57 17.52
C SER A 155 -11.81 8.16 18.22
N ALA A 156 -12.01 9.18 19.06
CA ALA A 156 -10.93 9.81 19.81
C ALA A 156 -10.34 8.90 20.92
N GLU A 157 -11.11 7.94 21.43
CA GLU A 157 -10.76 7.15 22.61
C GLU A 157 -9.54 6.22 22.38
N PRO A 158 -9.45 5.43 21.29
CA PRO A 158 -8.25 4.64 21.01
C PRO A 158 -6.97 5.48 20.88
N VAL A 159 -7.07 6.69 20.34
CA VAL A 159 -5.92 7.59 20.18
C VAL A 159 -5.48 8.14 21.53
N ARG A 160 -6.42 8.46 22.43
CA ARG A 160 -6.09 8.90 23.80
C ARG A 160 -5.32 7.85 24.57
N ARG A 161 -5.69 6.57 24.44
CA ARG A 161 -4.93 5.46 25.04
C ARG A 161 -3.52 5.38 24.46
N LEU A 162 -3.39 5.55 23.15
CA LEU A 162 -2.06 5.58 22.52
C LEU A 162 -1.20 6.74 23.02
N VAL A 163 -1.79 7.91 23.28
CA VAL A 163 -1.10 9.05 23.91
C VAL A 163 -0.61 8.70 25.32
N THR A 164 -1.39 7.94 26.09
CA THR A 164 -0.97 7.43 27.40
C THR A 164 0.18 6.42 27.31
N ASP A 165 0.17 5.56 26.30
CA ASP A 165 1.19 4.53 26.07
C ASP A 165 2.50 5.10 25.47
N ALA A 166 2.39 6.19 24.70
CA ALA A 166 3.48 6.86 24.01
C ALA A 166 3.59 8.36 24.40
N PRO A 167 3.75 8.68 25.69
CA PRO A 167 3.78 10.07 26.17
C PRO A 167 5.07 10.81 25.79
N ASP A 168 6.04 10.08 25.26
CA ASP A 168 7.40 10.49 24.89
C ASP A 168 7.61 10.52 23.36
N ALA A 169 6.53 10.35 22.58
CA ALA A 169 6.60 10.43 21.13
C ALA A 169 7.02 11.83 20.67
N LYS A 170 8.01 11.88 19.76
CA LYS A 170 8.50 13.09 19.08
C LYS A 170 8.05 13.19 17.64
N ILE A 171 7.80 12.06 16.98
CA ILE A 171 7.39 12.03 15.58
C ILE A 171 6.13 11.16 15.46
N ILE A 172 5.12 11.69 14.77
CA ILE A 172 3.88 10.99 14.45
C ILE A 172 3.80 10.82 12.94
N ILE A 173 3.70 9.57 12.46
CA ILE A 173 3.55 9.28 11.03
C ILE A 173 2.17 8.69 10.75
N ASN A 174 1.31 9.52 10.19
CA ASN A 174 -0.02 9.16 9.70
C ASN A 174 0.10 8.50 8.31
N ASN A 175 0.49 7.22 8.32
CA ASN A 175 0.68 6.40 7.10
C ASN A 175 -0.54 5.54 6.72
N ALA A 176 -1.42 5.20 7.67
CA ALA A 176 -2.56 4.37 7.33
C ALA A 176 -3.51 5.08 6.36
N GLY A 177 -3.95 4.34 5.36
CA GLY A 177 -4.93 4.80 4.39
C GLY A 177 -5.59 3.62 3.68
N VAL A 178 -6.74 3.88 3.07
CA VAL A 178 -7.50 2.93 2.26
C VAL A 178 -7.70 3.47 0.86
N LEU A 179 -7.48 2.61 -0.15
CA LEU A 179 -7.73 2.90 -1.55
C LEU A 179 -9.15 2.45 -1.91
N TYR A 180 -10.05 3.40 -2.15
CA TYR A 180 -11.38 3.16 -2.72
C TYR A 180 -11.57 4.02 -3.97
N PRO A 181 -11.15 3.54 -5.15
CA PRO A 181 -11.10 4.33 -6.38
C PRO A 181 -12.45 4.28 -7.13
N ALA A 182 -13.56 4.50 -6.42
CA ALA A 182 -14.91 4.37 -6.99
C ALA A 182 -15.39 5.66 -7.67
N PRO A 183 -16.12 5.57 -8.80
CA PRO A 183 -16.72 6.73 -9.46
C PRO A 183 -17.69 7.46 -8.53
N LEU A 184 -17.58 8.79 -8.43
CA LEU A 184 -18.36 9.59 -7.47
C LEU A 184 -19.88 9.48 -7.66
N LEU A 185 -20.36 9.26 -8.89
CA LEU A 185 -21.79 9.19 -9.20
C LEU A 185 -22.45 7.86 -8.80
N THR A 186 -21.66 6.81 -8.61
CA THR A 186 -22.16 5.45 -8.35
C THR A 186 -21.52 4.79 -7.13
N ALA A 187 -20.62 5.50 -6.45
CA ALA A 187 -19.99 5.03 -5.23
C ALA A 187 -21.02 4.89 -4.10
N ASP A 188 -20.82 3.86 -3.28
CA ASP A 188 -21.56 3.66 -2.05
C ASP A 188 -21.19 4.76 -1.04
N ILE A 189 -22.19 5.46 -0.51
CA ILE A 189 -21.98 6.67 0.30
C ILE A 189 -21.37 6.30 1.65
N GLU A 190 -21.80 5.20 2.25
CA GLU A 190 -21.32 4.70 3.53
C GLU A 190 -19.84 4.32 3.44
N ARG A 191 -19.45 3.59 2.39
CA ARG A 191 -18.06 3.25 2.10
C ARG A 191 -17.23 4.48 1.73
N SER A 192 -17.85 5.47 1.08
CA SER A 192 -17.20 6.74 0.78
C SER A 192 -16.90 7.51 2.07
N ALA A 193 -17.87 7.62 2.97
CA ALA A 193 -17.70 8.23 4.29
C ALA A 193 -16.60 7.51 5.10
N ALA A 194 -16.57 6.17 5.08
CA ALA A 194 -15.51 5.39 5.73
C ALA A 194 -14.12 5.67 5.14
N THR A 195 -14.02 5.92 3.82
CA THR A 195 -12.76 6.29 3.16
C THR A 195 -12.26 7.65 3.64
N PHE A 196 -13.16 8.64 3.75
CA PHE A 196 -12.83 9.94 4.32
C PHE A 196 -12.48 9.86 5.81
N ASP A 197 -13.20 9.04 6.57
CA ASP A 197 -12.89 8.84 7.99
C ASP A 197 -11.46 8.34 8.15
N ILE A 198 -11.07 7.28 7.42
CA ILE A 198 -9.72 6.69 7.47
C ILE A 198 -8.63 7.61 6.92
N ASN A 199 -8.84 8.23 5.76
CA ASN A 199 -7.77 8.97 5.08
C ASN A 199 -7.65 10.43 5.57
N VAL A 200 -8.66 10.98 6.25
CA VAL A 200 -8.71 12.40 6.62
C VAL A 200 -8.94 12.57 8.12
N LEU A 201 -10.02 12.00 8.67
CA LEU A 201 -10.39 12.24 10.06
C LEU A 201 -9.50 11.47 11.04
N GLU A 202 -9.04 10.27 10.69
CA GLU A 202 -8.10 9.51 11.52
C GLU A 202 -6.76 10.22 11.70
N PRO A 203 -6.09 10.72 10.63
CA PRO A 203 -4.94 11.62 10.77
C PRO A 203 -5.24 12.83 11.64
N LEU A 204 -6.36 13.53 11.42
CA LEU A 204 -6.73 14.71 12.20
C LEU A 204 -6.88 14.40 13.69
N ARG A 205 -7.60 13.34 14.05
CA ARG A 205 -7.76 12.89 15.45
C ARG A 205 -6.41 12.57 16.08
N THR A 206 -5.51 11.96 15.31
CA THR A 206 -4.15 11.66 15.76
C THR A 206 -3.35 12.95 16.00
N CYS A 207 -3.41 13.91 15.07
CA CYS A 207 -2.77 15.22 15.22
C CYS A 207 -3.30 15.97 16.44
N GLN A 208 -4.62 16.02 16.63
CA GLN A 208 -5.25 16.70 17.78
C GLN A 208 -4.82 16.09 19.12
N ALA A 209 -4.77 14.76 19.20
CA ALA A 209 -4.40 14.07 20.43
C ALA A 209 -2.91 14.20 20.77
N PHE A 210 -2.03 14.17 19.76
CA PHE A 210 -0.58 14.24 19.97
C PHE A 210 -0.01 15.66 19.97
N ALA A 211 -0.73 16.68 19.48
CA ALA A 211 -0.23 18.06 19.50
C ALA A 211 0.25 18.52 20.89
N PRO A 212 -0.49 18.29 22.00
CA PRO A 212 0.00 18.64 23.34
C PRO A 212 1.23 17.83 23.77
N VAL A 213 1.37 16.59 23.31
CA VAL A 213 2.55 15.74 23.62
C VAL A 213 3.78 16.31 22.92
N LEU A 214 3.67 16.59 21.63
CA LEU A 214 4.73 17.12 20.77
C LEU A 214 5.14 18.54 21.20
N ALA A 215 4.19 19.37 21.63
CA ALA A 215 4.48 20.73 22.11
C ALA A 215 5.40 20.73 23.34
N ARG A 216 5.35 19.70 24.19
CA ARG A 216 6.25 19.60 25.36
C ARG A 216 7.70 19.35 24.98
N THR A 217 7.97 18.75 23.82
CA THR A 217 9.34 18.48 23.37
C THR A 217 9.95 19.69 22.67
N GLY A 218 9.11 20.55 22.06
CA GLY A 218 9.52 21.78 21.38
C GLY A 218 10.24 21.56 20.04
N ASP A 219 10.33 20.31 19.61
CA ASP A 219 11.03 19.85 18.39
C ASP A 219 10.29 18.69 17.71
N GLY A 220 8.99 18.54 17.99
CA GLY A 220 8.17 17.44 17.49
C GLY A 220 7.81 17.57 16.01
N ALA A 221 7.41 16.46 15.40
CA ALA A 221 6.99 16.44 13.99
C ALA A 221 5.76 15.56 13.73
N ILE A 222 4.98 15.95 12.72
CA ILE A 222 3.86 15.21 12.16
C ILE A 222 4.13 15.00 10.67
N VAL A 223 3.98 13.76 10.21
CA VAL A 223 4.12 13.38 8.80
C VAL A 223 2.79 12.79 8.34
N ASN A 224 2.15 13.43 7.36
CA ASN A 224 0.92 12.94 6.73
C ASN A 224 1.23 12.34 5.36
N ILE A 225 0.98 11.04 5.20
CA ILE A 225 1.16 10.36 3.91
C ILE A 225 -0.07 10.59 3.03
N SER A 226 0.11 11.39 1.99
CA SER A 226 -0.88 11.66 0.95
C SER A 226 -0.43 11.09 -0.40
N SER A 227 -1.11 11.49 -1.47
CA SER A 227 -0.92 11.00 -2.83
C SER A 227 -0.81 12.14 -3.82
N LEU A 228 -0.13 11.92 -4.95
CA LEU A 228 -0.19 12.85 -6.09
C LEU A 228 -1.62 13.01 -6.64
N LEU A 229 -2.51 12.05 -6.35
CA LEU A 229 -3.94 12.15 -6.66
C LEU A 229 -4.67 13.21 -5.83
N ALA A 230 -3.99 13.90 -4.91
CA ALA A 230 -4.50 15.11 -4.28
C ALA A 230 -4.62 16.28 -5.26
N TRP A 231 -3.86 16.27 -6.37
CA TRP A 231 -3.84 17.36 -7.35
C TRP A 231 -4.51 17.00 -8.68
N LEU A 232 -4.58 15.71 -9.01
CA LEU A 232 -5.13 15.24 -10.26
C LEU A 232 -6.61 14.90 -10.16
N ALA A 233 -7.38 15.27 -11.18
CA ALA A 233 -8.70 14.71 -11.40
C ALA A 233 -8.60 13.20 -11.69
N GLY A 234 -9.37 12.39 -10.97
CA GLY A 234 -9.39 10.93 -11.15
C GLY A 234 -9.45 10.18 -9.83
N SER A 235 -9.55 8.85 -9.91
CA SER A 235 -9.64 7.96 -8.74
C SER A 235 -10.82 8.22 -7.78
N GLY A 236 -11.81 9.03 -8.21
CA GLY A 236 -13.07 9.29 -7.54
C GLY A 236 -12.94 9.56 -6.04
N VAL A 237 -13.58 8.71 -5.22
CA VAL A 237 -13.62 8.89 -3.76
C VAL A 237 -12.22 8.96 -3.13
N TYR A 238 -11.29 8.10 -3.55
CA TYR A 238 -9.93 8.11 -3.02
C TYR A 238 -9.20 9.42 -3.33
N GLY A 239 -9.24 9.88 -4.58
CA GLY A 239 -8.64 11.15 -4.99
C GLY A 239 -9.20 12.32 -4.18
N ALA A 240 -10.53 12.37 -4.01
CA ALA A 240 -11.20 13.39 -3.20
C ALA A 240 -10.77 13.37 -1.72
N SER A 241 -10.57 12.19 -1.13
CA SER A 241 -10.07 12.07 0.25
C SER A 241 -8.64 12.60 0.39
N GLN A 242 -7.76 12.31 -0.58
CA GLN A 242 -6.37 12.79 -0.57
C GLN A 242 -6.27 14.29 -0.87
N ALA A 243 -7.11 14.79 -1.77
CA ALA A 243 -7.26 16.23 -2.04
C ALA A 243 -7.78 17.00 -0.82
N THR A 244 -8.47 16.33 0.11
CA THR A 244 -8.91 16.93 1.39
C THR A 244 -7.81 16.89 2.44
N LEU A 245 -7.04 15.80 2.51
CA LEU A 245 -5.91 15.66 3.44
C LEU A 245 -4.82 16.72 3.19
N TRP A 246 -4.62 17.14 1.94
CA TRP A 246 -3.60 18.12 1.58
C TRP A 246 -3.81 19.52 2.20
N PRO A 247 -4.93 20.24 1.95
CA PRO A 247 -5.18 21.52 2.61
C PRO A 247 -5.32 21.38 4.13
N LEU A 248 -5.83 20.25 4.65
CA LEU A 248 -5.84 19.96 6.08
C LEU A 248 -4.41 19.97 6.66
N THR A 249 -3.47 19.32 5.99
CA THR A 249 -2.05 19.30 6.38
C THR A 249 -1.45 20.70 6.35
N ASN A 250 -1.83 21.53 5.37
CA ASN A 250 -1.37 22.92 5.28
C ASN A 250 -1.91 23.81 6.40
N SER A 251 -3.18 23.63 6.78
CA SER A 251 -3.77 24.32 7.94
C SER A 251 -3.09 23.90 9.24
N LEU A 252 -2.91 22.59 9.46
CA LEU A 252 -2.20 22.07 10.63
C LEU A 252 -0.79 22.66 10.76
N ARG A 253 -0.08 22.83 9.64
CA ARG A 253 1.27 23.45 9.65
C ARG A 253 1.23 24.88 10.20
N THR A 254 0.22 25.66 9.83
CA THR A 254 0.06 27.04 10.32
C THR A 254 -0.35 27.06 11.79
N GLU A 255 -1.28 26.21 12.18
CA GLU A 255 -1.81 26.13 13.56
C GLU A 255 -0.77 25.62 14.57
N LEU A 256 0.11 24.70 14.15
CA LEU A 256 1.10 24.06 15.02
C LEU A 256 2.48 24.75 14.98
N ALA A 257 2.71 25.68 14.05
CA ALA A 257 3.96 26.45 13.97
C ALA A 257 4.33 27.20 15.26
N PRO A 258 3.39 27.85 15.99
CA PRO A 258 3.72 28.51 17.27
C PRO A 258 4.20 27.55 18.36
N GLN A 259 3.89 26.26 18.24
CA GLN A 259 4.31 25.20 19.16
C GLN A 259 5.62 24.54 18.74
N HIS A 260 6.29 25.06 17.69
CA HIS A 260 7.51 24.50 17.11
C HIS A 260 7.37 23.05 16.64
N ILE A 261 6.17 22.67 16.20
CA ILE A 261 5.90 21.34 15.64
C ILE A 261 6.00 21.41 14.11
N GLN A 262 6.89 20.63 13.53
CA GLN A 262 7.00 20.50 12.08
C GLN A 262 5.83 19.68 11.54
N VAL A 263 5.26 20.08 10.40
CA VAL A 263 4.23 19.32 9.70
C VAL A 263 4.66 19.10 8.25
N LEU A 264 4.93 17.84 7.91
CA LEU A 264 5.36 17.40 6.59
C LEU A 264 4.20 16.71 5.86
N GLY A 265 3.87 17.20 4.66
CA GLY A 265 2.99 16.53 3.71
C GLY A 265 3.79 15.67 2.74
N VAL A 266 3.45 14.40 2.59
CA VAL A 266 4.11 13.50 1.64
C VAL A 266 3.17 13.22 0.49
N HIS A 267 3.65 13.33 -0.75
CA HIS A 267 2.90 13.00 -1.95
C HIS A 267 3.63 11.92 -2.75
N ALA A 268 2.96 10.79 -2.92
CA ALA A 268 3.48 9.65 -3.66
C ALA A 268 2.52 9.21 -4.77
N GLY A 269 3.10 8.68 -5.84
CA GLY A 269 2.44 7.97 -6.92
C GLY A 269 2.27 6.51 -6.57
N PHE A 270 3.14 5.66 -7.09
CA PHE A 270 3.10 4.23 -6.86
C PHE A 270 4.29 3.78 -6.03
N ILE A 271 4.02 3.40 -4.78
CA ILE A 271 4.99 2.70 -3.91
C ILE A 271 4.65 1.22 -3.96
N ASP A 272 5.64 0.35 -4.15
CA ASP A 272 5.43 -1.10 -4.29
C ASP A 272 4.95 -1.73 -2.98
N THR A 273 3.63 -1.64 -2.78
CA THR A 273 2.89 -2.07 -1.60
C THR A 273 1.65 -2.83 -2.05
N ASP A 274 1.06 -3.62 -1.12
CA ASP A 274 -0.16 -4.40 -1.38
C ASP A 274 -1.31 -3.54 -1.95
N MET A 275 -1.36 -2.24 -1.62
CA MET A 275 -2.38 -1.28 -2.09
C MET A 275 -2.41 -1.12 -3.61
N VAL A 276 -1.27 -1.26 -4.29
CA VAL A 276 -1.12 -0.99 -5.73
C VAL A 276 -0.59 -2.20 -6.50
N THR A 277 -0.69 -3.40 -5.93
CA THR A 277 -0.19 -4.65 -6.54
C THR A 277 -0.74 -4.87 -7.94
N GLN A 278 -1.98 -4.48 -8.19
CA GLN A 278 -2.71 -4.63 -9.46
C GLN A 278 -2.23 -3.73 -10.59
N PHE A 279 -1.46 -2.68 -10.30
CA PHE A 279 -0.98 -1.75 -11.33
C PHE A 279 0.40 -2.19 -11.83
N ASN A 280 0.55 -2.33 -13.15
CA ASN A 280 1.82 -2.65 -13.79
C ASN A 280 2.50 -1.38 -14.32
N LEU A 281 2.83 -0.47 -13.40
CA LEU A 281 3.49 0.80 -13.66
C LEU A 281 4.83 0.83 -12.92
N PRO A 282 5.79 1.71 -13.29
CA PRO A 282 6.99 1.93 -12.48
C PRO A 282 6.62 2.28 -11.04
N LYS A 283 7.24 1.60 -10.07
CA LYS A 283 6.98 1.79 -8.64
C LYS A 283 8.27 2.07 -7.91
N THR A 284 8.21 2.98 -6.94
CA THR A 284 9.28 3.19 -5.97
C THR A 284 9.23 2.10 -4.91
N THR A 285 10.38 1.61 -4.47
CA THR A 285 10.42 0.63 -3.37
C THR A 285 9.98 1.30 -2.06
N PRO A 286 9.34 0.57 -1.13
CA PRO A 286 8.98 1.12 0.19
C PRO A 286 10.17 1.72 0.94
N GLN A 287 11.34 1.08 0.86
CA GLN A 287 12.58 1.57 1.48
C GLN A 287 13.05 2.88 0.87
N ALA A 288 13.14 2.98 -0.46
CA ALA A 288 13.52 4.24 -1.10
C ALA A 288 12.53 5.37 -0.77
N ALA A 289 11.25 5.06 -0.71
CA ALA A 289 10.23 6.02 -0.29
C ALA A 289 10.43 6.48 1.16
N ALA A 290 10.70 5.55 2.08
CA ALA A 290 10.97 5.86 3.49
C ALA A 290 12.20 6.76 3.66
N THR A 291 13.30 6.47 2.95
CA THR A 291 14.51 7.30 2.94
C THR A 291 14.20 8.73 2.48
N THR A 292 13.53 8.89 1.32
CA THR A 292 13.17 10.21 0.79
C THR A 292 12.25 11.01 1.74
N ILE A 293 11.29 10.34 2.38
CA ILE A 293 10.38 10.98 3.35
C ILE A 293 11.16 11.51 4.55
N LEU A 294 12.07 10.70 5.10
CA LEU A 294 12.81 11.07 6.29
C LEU A 294 13.93 12.08 5.99
N ASP A 295 14.51 12.05 4.79
CA ASP A 295 15.42 13.11 4.33
C ASP A 295 14.74 14.47 4.25
N GLY A 296 13.52 14.52 3.70
CA GLY A 296 12.75 15.78 3.66
C GLY A 296 12.28 16.23 5.04
N LEU A 297 11.97 15.30 5.94
CA LEU A 297 11.70 15.63 7.34
C LEU A 297 12.91 16.29 7.99
N ASP A 298 14.09 15.66 7.88
CA ASP A 298 15.36 16.17 8.44
C ASP A 298 15.75 17.52 7.82
N ALA A 299 15.43 17.74 6.54
CA ALA A 299 15.68 19.00 5.83
C ALA A 299 14.77 20.16 6.26
N GLY A 300 13.69 19.88 7.00
CA GLY A 300 12.70 20.90 7.37
C GLY A 300 11.69 21.20 6.26
N ASP A 301 11.52 20.31 5.29
CA ASP A 301 10.63 20.54 4.15
C ASP A 301 9.16 20.56 4.57
N ALA A 302 8.37 21.38 3.88
CA ALA A 302 6.92 21.42 4.06
C ALA A 302 6.21 20.28 3.32
N GLU A 303 6.78 19.87 2.17
CA GLU A 303 6.25 18.84 1.29
C GLU A 303 7.36 17.99 0.67
N VAL A 304 7.14 16.67 0.58
CA VAL A 304 8.04 15.72 -0.07
C VAL A 304 7.33 15.02 -1.22
N LEU A 305 7.99 14.98 -2.38
CA LEU A 305 7.55 14.25 -3.57
C LEU A 305 8.40 12.98 -3.70
N VAL A 306 7.78 11.82 -3.49
CA VAL A 306 8.50 10.56 -3.26
C VAL A 306 9.12 9.98 -4.55
N ASP A 307 8.54 10.29 -5.70
CA ASP A 307 8.88 9.66 -6.98
C ASP A 307 8.88 10.65 -8.14
N GLU A 308 9.44 10.24 -9.28
CA GLU A 308 9.54 11.07 -10.48
C GLU A 308 8.16 11.45 -11.05
N ILE A 309 7.15 10.59 -10.93
CA ILE A 309 5.80 10.88 -11.43
C ILE A 309 5.17 12.00 -10.60
N SER A 310 5.31 11.92 -9.27
CA SER A 310 4.91 12.98 -8.35
C SER A 310 5.63 14.30 -8.66
N ASN A 311 6.95 14.26 -8.89
CA ASN A 311 7.75 15.42 -9.29
C ASN A 311 7.31 16.03 -10.63
N GLY A 312 7.09 15.19 -11.64
CA GLY A 312 6.66 15.60 -12.97
C GLY A 312 5.23 16.15 -13.00
N THR A 313 4.40 15.77 -12.01
CA THR A 313 3.03 16.26 -11.83
C THR A 313 3.01 17.57 -11.05
N TRP A 314 3.77 17.68 -9.97
CA TRP A 314 3.77 18.87 -9.12
C TRP A 314 4.33 20.12 -9.82
N ARG A 315 5.41 19.97 -10.59
CA ARG A 315 6.08 21.10 -11.24
C ARG A 315 5.12 21.91 -12.14
N PRO A 316 4.39 21.29 -13.09
CA PRO A 316 3.37 21.99 -13.89
C PRO A 316 2.19 22.53 -13.08
N TYR A 317 1.77 21.80 -12.04
CA TYR A 317 0.67 22.24 -11.16
C TYR A 317 1.03 23.56 -10.47
N ARG A 318 2.22 23.63 -9.86
CA ARG A 318 2.70 24.81 -9.13
C ARG A 318 3.04 25.99 -10.04
N SER A 319 3.59 25.75 -11.23
CA SER A 319 3.91 26.82 -12.19
C SER A 319 2.67 27.37 -12.90
N GLY A 320 1.53 26.66 -12.81
CA GLY A 320 0.32 26.96 -13.56
C GLY A 320 0.49 26.85 -15.08
N SER A 321 1.54 26.18 -15.55
CA SER A 321 1.90 26.14 -16.97
C SER A 321 1.06 25.16 -17.79
N ASP A 322 0.35 24.23 -17.14
CA ASP A 322 -0.52 23.26 -17.82
C ASP A 322 -1.68 22.78 -16.94
N TRP A 323 -2.60 23.69 -16.58
CA TRP A 323 -3.80 23.38 -15.79
C TRP A 323 -4.73 22.37 -16.46
N SER A 324 -4.63 22.21 -17.79
CA SER A 324 -5.48 21.32 -18.59
C SER A 324 -5.34 19.84 -18.23
N ARG A 325 -4.22 19.44 -17.60
CA ARG A 325 -3.99 18.08 -17.09
C ARG A 325 -4.63 17.81 -15.73
N PHE A 326 -4.94 18.88 -14.98
CA PHE A 326 -5.48 18.81 -13.62
C PHE A 326 -6.99 19.01 -13.59
N HIS A 327 -7.56 19.58 -14.65
CA HIS A 327 -8.98 19.79 -14.84
C HIS A 327 -9.48 18.86 -15.95
N CYS A 328 -10.74 18.42 -15.87
CA CYS A 328 -11.37 17.73 -17.00
C CYS A 328 -11.22 18.61 -18.25
N PRO A 329 -10.80 18.09 -19.43
CA PRO A 329 -10.58 18.92 -20.60
C PRO A 329 -11.83 19.73 -20.93
N GLU A 330 -11.71 21.06 -20.86
CA GLU A 330 -12.72 22.02 -21.27
C GLU A 330 -13.02 21.82 -22.77
N ARG A 331 -14.03 21.01 -23.06
CA ARG A 331 -14.94 21.33 -24.16
C ARG A 331 -16.30 21.57 -23.51
N GLU A 332 -16.76 22.82 -23.61
CA GLU A 332 -18.10 23.29 -23.22
C GLU A 332 -18.31 23.79 -21.77
N ALA A 333 -17.51 24.74 -21.30
CA ALA A 333 -17.90 25.60 -20.17
C ALA A 333 -17.59 27.09 -20.41
N THR A 334 -17.87 27.60 -21.60
CA THR A 334 -18.02 29.03 -21.78
C THR A 334 -19.34 29.48 -21.15
N SER A 335 -19.26 30.46 -20.24
CA SER A 335 -20.34 31.30 -19.68
C SER A 335 -20.79 30.96 -18.25
N PHE A 336 -20.09 31.48 -17.22
CA PHE A 336 -20.59 32.58 -16.38
C PHE A 336 -19.61 32.96 -15.26
N ALA A 337 -19.58 34.27 -14.96
CA ALA A 337 -19.12 34.92 -13.74
C ALA A 337 -17.61 35.24 -13.58
N THR A 338 -17.20 36.30 -14.27
CA THR A 338 -16.51 37.45 -13.65
C THR A 338 -17.09 37.75 -12.26
N THR A 339 -16.25 37.92 -11.22
CA THR A 339 -15.84 39.22 -10.64
C THR A 339 -15.18 39.00 -9.26
N GLY A 340 -13.94 39.49 -9.10
CA GLY A 340 -13.40 40.02 -7.84
C GLY A 340 -12.86 39.02 -6.78
N LEU A 341 -11.55 38.99 -6.58
CA LEU A 341 -10.85 39.71 -5.49
C LEU A 341 -9.40 39.21 -5.33
N GLY A 342 -8.47 40.17 -5.34
CA GLY A 342 -7.27 40.18 -4.48
C GLY A 342 -6.11 39.25 -4.86
N SER A 343 -5.14 39.79 -5.60
CA SER A 343 -3.77 39.30 -5.61
C SER A 343 -3.17 39.39 -4.20
N VAL A 344 -2.72 38.27 -3.63
CA VAL A 344 -1.81 38.29 -2.46
C VAL A 344 -0.45 37.78 -2.90
N ASN A 345 0.52 38.65 -2.66
CA ASN A 345 1.91 38.59 -3.06
C ASN A 345 2.64 37.41 -2.39
N SER A 346 3.42 36.66 -3.15
CA SER A 346 4.32 35.61 -2.64
C SER A 346 5.53 36.26 -1.97
N SER A 347 5.63 36.19 -0.64
CA SER A 347 6.84 36.58 0.09
C SER A 347 7.84 35.42 0.17
N SER A 348 9.09 35.76 -0.08
CA SER A 348 10.28 34.92 -0.12
C SER A 348 10.65 34.39 1.26
N ALA A 349 10.60 33.07 1.45
CA ALA A 349 11.12 32.42 2.66
C ALA A 349 12.65 32.43 2.64
N THR A 350 13.23 33.10 3.64
CA THR A 350 14.67 33.24 3.85
C THR A 350 15.24 31.91 4.35
N ARG A 351 16.12 31.30 3.54
CA ARG A 351 16.82 30.04 3.84
C ARG A 351 17.83 30.25 4.97
N ARG A 352 17.54 29.82 6.20
CA ARG A 352 18.57 29.68 7.24
C ARG A 352 19.28 28.34 7.08
N ARG A 353 20.57 28.40 6.73
CA ARG A 353 21.51 27.27 6.75
C ARG A 353 21.75 26.88 8.22
N ARG A 354 21.32 25.70 8.64
CA ARG A 354 21.78 25.10 9.90
C ARG A 354 23.14 24.44 9.60
N THR A 355 24.19 24.89 10.28
CA THR A 355 25.53 24.30 10.23
C THR A 355 25.48 22.90 10.83
N ALA A 356 26.15 21.96 10.16
CA ALA A 356 26.28 20.58 10.57
C ALA A 356 27.04 20.49 11.91
N ASP A 357 26.34 20.01 12.93
CA ASP A 357 26.93 19.36 14.09
C ASP A 357 26.13 18.08 14.33
N ALA A 358 26.65 16.96 13.82
CA ALA A 358 26.01 15.66 13.85
C ALA A 358 26.21 15.05 15.24
N SER A 359 25.35 15.43 16.18
CA SER A 359 25.12 14.66 17.40
C SER A 359 24.11 13.53 17.09
N PRO A 360 24.25 12.33 17.69
CA PRO A 360 23.32 11.23 17.45
C PRO A 360 21.89 11.65 17.80
N LEU A 361 21.00 11.55 16.82
CA LEU A 361 19.61 12.02 16.89
C LEU A 361 18.76 11.11 17.79
N ASP A 362 18.09 11.72 18.77
CA ASP A 362 17.52 11.04 19.93
C ASP A 362 15.99 10.97 19.85
N PHE A 363 15.45 10.11 18.98
CA PHE A 363 14.01 10.11 18.66
C PHE A 363 13.24 8.86 19.12
N ARG A 364 11.98 9.07 19.53
CA ARG A 364 10.97 8.02 19.83
C ARG A 364 9.70 8.32 19.03
N ILE A 365 9.13 7.34 18.34
CA ILE A 365 8.27 7.60 17.15
C ILE A 365 7.02 6.72 17.16
N VAL A 366 5.87 7.25 16.72
CA VAL A 366 4.67 6.46 16.43
C VAL A 366 4.51 6.34 14.92
N ALA A 367 4.59 5.11 14.39
CA ALA A 367 4.42 4.83 12.97
C ALA A 367 3.27 3.84 12.76
N ARG A 368 2.26 4.24 11.98
CA ARG A 368 1.07 3.41 11.73
C ARG A 368 1.24 2.55 10.48
N THR A 369 1.22 1.24 10.65
CA THR A 369 1.20 0.25 9.57
C THR A 369 -0.22 0.03 9.04
N ALA A 370 -0.35 -0.18 7.73
CA ALA A 370 -1.65 -0.45 7.11
C ALA A 370 -2.08 -1.90 7.42
N GLY A 371 -3.35 -2.10 7.81
CA GLY A 371 -3.90 -3.42 8.11
C GLY A 371 -4.15 -4.27 6.85
N GLU A 372 -4.10 -5.59 7.00
CA GLU A 372 -4.10 -6.63 5.95
C GLU A 372 -5.35 -6.74 5.05
N ASN A 373 -6.38 -5.90 5.21
CA ASN A 373 -7.70 -6.11 4.59
C ASN A 373 -8.04 -5.26 3.35
N THR A 374 -7.07 -4.64 2.69
CA THR A 374 -7.31 -3.81 1.48
C THR A 374 -7.77 -4.58 0.23
N ARG A 375 -7.95 -5.90 0.27
CA ARG A 375 -8.27 -6.73 -0.92
C ARG A 375 -9.75 -6.80 -1.33
N ARG A 376 -10.69 -6.24 -0.56
CA ARG A 376 -12.14 -6.26 -0.90
C ARG A 376 -12.61 -5.08 -1.78
N ALA A 377 -11.71 -4.36 -2.45
CA ALA A 377 -12.03 -3.09 -3.09
C ALA A 377 -11.65 -3.03 -4.58
N VAL A 378 -11.93 -4.06 -5.37
CA VAL A 378 -11.66 -4.02 -6.81
C VAL A 378 -12.78 -4.71 -7.58
N GLY A 379 -13.74 -3.91 -8.04
CA GLY A 379 -14.55 -4.28 -9.19
C GLY A 379 -13.67 -4.27 -10.45
N ALA A 380 -14.06 -5.06 -11.45
CA ALA A 380 -13.36 -5.26 -12.72
C ALA A 380 -12.89 -3.94 -13.38
N PRO A 381 -11.81 -3.97 -14.19
CA PRO A 381 -11.11 -2.77 -14.63
C PRO A 381 -11.97 -1.95 -15.59
N GLY A 382 -12.36 -0.75 -15.14
CA GLY A 382 -12.88 0.32 -16.00
C GLY A 382 -11.77 1.31 -16.30
N ASP A 383 -11.66 1.69 -17.56
CA ASP A 383 -10.54 2.42 -18.17
C ASP A 383 -10.02 3.63 -17.39
N MET A 384 -8.69 3.67 -17.22
CA MET A 384 -7.96 4.87 -16.82
C MET A 384 -8.04 5.93 -17.92
N PRO A 385 -8.17 7.23 -17.57
CA PRO A 385 -8.16 8.32 -18.54
C PRO A 385 -6.83 8.37 -19.30
N ALA A 386 -6.91 8.72 -20.59
CA ALA A 386 -5.78 8.74 -21.54
C ALA A 386 -4.65 9.73 -21.18
N SER A 387 -4.81 10.57 -20.15
CA SER A 387 -3.83 11.57 -19.71
C SER A 387 -2.51 10.99 -19.17
N LEU A 388 -2.43 9.67 -18.97
CA LEU A 388 -1.22 8.96 -18.51
C LEU A 388 -0.50 8.16 -19.59
N ARG A 389 -0.99 8.14 -20.85
CA ARG A 389 -0.27 7.52 -21.97
C ARG A 389 0.60 8.57 -22.67
N GLY A 390 1.89 8.60 -22.34
CA GLY A 390 2.87 9.35 -23.11
C GLY A 390 3.01 8.77 -24.52
N GLY A 391 2.51 9.47 -25.53
CA GLY A 391 2.63 9.07 -26.93
C GLY A 391 2.28 10.22 -27.89
N ARG A 392 3.22 10.57 -28.77
CA ARG A 392 3.06 11.55 -29.85
C ARG A 392 1.98 11.07 -30.84
N GLU A 393 0.97 11.89 -31.12
CA GLU A 393 0.14 11.73 -32.32
C GLU A 393 -0.11 13.08 -33.02
N GLN A 394 0.06 13.04 -34.35
CA GLN A 394 -0.12 14.13 -35.31
C GLN A 394 -1.62 14.40 -35.57
N PRO A 395 -2.01 15.63 -35.99
CA PRO A 395 -3.41 15.98 -36.15
C PRO A 395 -3.98 15.50 -37.49
N GLY A 396 -4.89 14.52 -37.44
CA GLY A 396 -5.74 14.11 -38.55
C GLY A 396 -7.10 14.82 -38.53
N ARG A 397 -7.47 15.43 -39.66
CA ARG A 397 -8.75 16.15 -39.91
C ARG A 397 -9.97 15.21 -39.84
N GLY A 398 -11.09 15.66 -39.27
CA GLY A 398 -12.37 14.94 -39.40
C GLY A 398 -13.60 15.56 -38.73
N LYS A 399 -14.35 16.35 -39.52
CA LYS A 399 -15.80 16.63 -39.52
C LYS A 399 -16.54 16.99 -38.22
N ALA A 400 -16.97 18.26 -38.18
CA ALA A 400 -17.94 18.81 -37.24
C ALA A 400 -19.37 18.32 -37.51
N VAL A 401 -20.08 17.90 -36.46
CA VAL A 401 -21.54 17.70 -36.45
C VAL A 401 -22.15 18.89 -35.72
N ARG A 402 -22.98 19.65 -36.44
CA ARG A 402 -23.68 20.86 -35.98
C ARG A 402 -24.98 20.45 -35.29
N ILE A 403 -25.20 20.81 -34.03
CA ILE A 403 -26.51 20.70 -33.37
C ILE A 403 -27.01 22.11 -33.04
N SER A 404 -28.26 22.38 -33.42
CA SER A 404 -28.96 23.67 -33.40
C SER A 404 -29.40 24.08 -31.99
N PRO A 405 -29.32 25.36 -31.58
CA PRO A 405 -29.72 25.79 -30.24
C PRO A 405 -31.24 26.00 -30.14
N TYR A 406 -31.84 25.38 -29.12
CA TYR A 406 -33.24 25.59 -28.74
C TYR A 406 -33.43 26.94 -28.04
N ARG A 407 -34.55 27.59 -28.38
CA ARG A 407 -34.89 29.00 -28.16
C ARG A 407 -35.32 29.27 -26.71
N ARG A 408 -34.70 30.25 -26.02
CA ARG A 408 -35.14 30.78 -24.71
C ARG A 408 -36.50 31.51 -24.82
N LYS A 409 -37.46 31.14 -23.97
CA LYS A 409 -38.52 31.99 -23.37
C LYS A 409 -38.29 31.86 -21.86
N GLY A 410 -37.98 32.88 -21.07
CA GLY A 410 -38.69 34.14 -20.88
C GLY A 410 -39.68 33.98 -19.72
N GLY A 411 -39.28 34.29 -18.48
CA GLY A 411 -40.18 34.18 -17.31
C GLY A 411 -39.52 34.47 -15.94
N LEU A 412 -39.68 35.72 -15.50
CA LEU A 412 -39.73 36.30 -14.14
C LEU A 412 -38.91 35.72 -12.97
N PHE A 413 -38.06 36.60 -12.42
CA PHE A 413 -37.58 36.62 -11.03
C PHE A 413 -38.75 36.59 -10.02
N ARG A 414 -38.63 35.76 -8.97
CA ARG A 414 -39.32 36.00 -7.69
C ARG A 414 -38.48 35.47 -6.52
N SER A 415 -38.32 36.34 -5.53
CA SER A 415 -37.52 36.22 -4.32
C SER A 415 -38.06 35.19 -3.30
N TYR A 416 -37.16 34.73 -2.42
CA TYR A 416 -37.24 33.89 -1.19
C TYR A 416 -38.59 33.71 -0.47
N PRO A 417 -38.70 32.63 0.34
CA PRO A 417 -38.56 32.85 1.79
C PRO A 417 -37.70 31.80 2.54
N THR A 418 -36.95 32.33 3.51
CA THR A 418 -36.35 31.67 4.66
C THR A 418 -37.42 31.27 5.67
N ILE A 419 -37.49 29.99 6.09
CA ILE A 419 -38.27 29.46 7.24
C ILE A 419 -37.59 28.11 7.61
N LYS A 420 -37.19 27.75 8.83
CA LYS A 420 -37.35 28.27 10.20
C LYS A 420 -36.14 27.88 11.04
#